data_AF-A0A9P8D4P0-F1
#
_entry.id   AF-A0A9P8D4P0-F1
#
_cell.length_a   1.000
_cell.length_b   1.000
_cell.length_c   1.000
_cell.angle_alpha   90.00
_cell.angle_beta   90.00
_cell.angle_gamma   90.00
#
_symmetry.space_group_name_H-M   'P 1'
#
loop_
_entity.id
_entity.type
_entity.pdbx_description
1 polymer ?
#
loop_
_entity_poly.entity_id
_entity_poly.type
_entity_poly.pdbx_seq_one_letter_code
_entity_poly.pdbx_strand_id
1 'polypeptide(L)'
;MTGCGRFFEGTAEEMHLALNKHLASLPDDTVVFPGHEYTRGNAKFAISVSQSEPVQQLLSFSDANPVTVGKYTIGHEKVAQKPHGFI
;
A
#
# COMPACT_ATOMS: atom_id res chain seq x y z
N MET A 1 0.76 -1.31 3.52
CA MET A 1 1.16 0.09 3.77
C MET A 1 0.37 1.11 2.94
N THR A 2 -0.36 0.69 1.90
CA THR A 2 -1.49 1.43 1.24
C THR A 2 -1.20 2.88 0.87
N GLY A 3 -0.03 3.16 0.29
CA GLY A 3 0.32 4.49 -0.19
C GLY A 3 1.45 4.49 -1.20
N CYS A 4 1.77 5.66 -1.74
CA CYS A 4 2.87 5.88 -2.66
C CYS A 4 3.55 7.23 -2.40
N GLY A 5 4.73 7.44 -2.99
CA GLY A 5 5.46 8.71 -2.89
C GLY A 5 4.69 9.84 -3.58
N ARG A 6 4.94 11.08 -3.12
CA ARG A 6 4.44 12.28 -3.82
C ARG A 6 5.20 12.48 -5.14
N PHE A 7 4.52 13.03 -6.13
CA PHE A 7 5.09 13.23 -7.47
C PHE A 7 5.82 14.58 -7.50
N PHE A 8 7.10 14.58 -7.14
CA PHE A 8 7.93 15.78 -7.21
C PHE A 8 8.54 15.98 -8.61
N GLU A 9 9.00 14.89 -9.22
CA GLU A 9 9.74 14.90 -10.50
C GLU A 9 9.18 13.87 -11.51
N GLY A 10 7.89 13.52 -11.39
CA GLY A 10 7.25 12.53 -12.25
C GLY A 10 5.74 12.72 -12.36
N THR A 11 5.10 11.85 -13.12
CA THR A 11 3.67 11.90 -13.46
C THR A 11 2.87 10.79 -12.77
N ALA A 12 1.54 10.94 -12.75
CA ALA A 12 0.65 9.91 -12.22
C ALA A 12 0.72 8.59 -13.03
N GLU A 13 0.94 8.69 -14.35
CA GLU A 13 1.08 7.53 -15.23
C GLU A 13 2.36 6.75 -14.92
N GLU A 14 3.48 7.44 -14.74
CA GLU A 14 4.76 6.82 -14.34
C GLU A 14 4.63 6.12 -12.98
N MET A 15 3.98 6.75 -12.00
CA MET A 15 3.72 6.09 -10.71
C MET A 15 2.80 4.87 -10.88
N HIS A 16 1.77 4.96 -11.71
CA HIS A 16 0.87 3.84 -11.97
C HIS A 16 1.63 2.64 -12.57
N LEU A 17 2.51 2.88 -13.55
CA LEU A 17 3.36 1.85 -14.15
C LEU A 17 4.33 1.27 -13.11
N ALA A 18 5.00 2.12 -12.32
CA ALA A 18 5.89 1.70 -11.24
C ALA A 18 5.21 0.75 -10.25
N LEU A 19 4.02 1.12 -9.76
CA LEU A 19 3.30 0.33 -8.76
C LEU A 19 2.66 -0.93 -9.36
N ASN A 20 1.86 -0.78 -10.42
CA ASN A 20 0.96 -1.83 -10.89
C ASN A 20 1.55 -2.72 -11.99
N LYS A 21 2.67 -2.32 -12.62
CA LYS A 21 3.38 -3.16 -13.59
C LYS A 21 4.69 -3.66 -13.03
N HIS A 22 5.53 -2.78 -12.53
CA HIS A 22 6.87 -3.18 -12.09
C HIS A 22 6.82 -3.85 -10.71
N LEU A 23 6.37 -3.14 -9.66
CA LEU A 23 6.36 -3.70 -8.30
C LEU A 23 5.34 -4.82 -8.13
N ALA A 24 4.15 -4.71 -8.73
CA ALA A 24 3.16 -5.78 -8.70
C ALA A 24 3.58 -7.04 -9.48
N SER A 25 4.62 -6.98 -10.33
CA SER A 25 5.16 -8.19 -10.98
C SER A 25 6.03 -9.05 -10.08
N LEU A 26 6.45 -8.52 -8.92
CA LEU A 26 7.27 -9.25 -7.96
C LEU A 26 6.47 -10.39 -7.28
N PRO A 27 7.15 -11.46 -6.82
CA PRO A 27 6.55 -12.53 -6.03
C PRO A 27 5.79 -12.00 -4.81
N ASP A 28 4.68 -12.65 -4.45
CA ASP A 28 3.79 -12.19 -3.38
C ASP A 28 4.44 -12.21 -1.99
N ASP A 29 5.47 -13.03 -1.79
CA ASP A 29 6.26 -13.13 -0.56
C ASP A 29 7.40 -12.10 -0.47
N THR A 30 7.59 -11.27 -1.51
CA THR A 30 8.59 -10.19 -1.50
C THR A 30 8.28 -9.19 -0.40
N VAL A 31 9.16 -9.07 0.60
CA VAL A 31 9.00 -8.17 1.74
C VAL A 31 9.26 -6.71 1.34
N VAL A 32 8.39 -5.80 1.79
CA VAL A 32 8.47 -4.37 1.46
C VAL A 32 9.13 -3.59 2.60
N PHE A 33 10.19 -2.85 2.27
CA PHE A 33 10.92 -1.96 3.17
C PHE A 33 10.83 -0.51 2.70
N PRO A 34 9.78 0.24 3.08
CA PRO A 34 9.64 1.64 2.67
C PRO A 34 10.62 2.56 3.41
N GLY A 35 10.98 3.67 2.77
CA GLY A 35 11.86 4.68 3.37
C GLY A 35 11.24 5.51 4.51
N HIS A 36 9.93 5.39 4.75
CA HIS A 36 9.21 6.17 5.76
C HIS A 36 8.14 5.33 6.47
N GLU A 37 7.94 5.61 7.76
CA GLU A 37 6.91 4.98 8.61
C GLU A 37 5.56 5.71 8.47
N TYR A 38 5.00 5.69 7.25
CA TYR A 38 3.73 6.37 6.92
C TYR A 38 2.50 5.46 6.91
N THR A 39 2.66 4.18 7.26
CA THR A 39 1.59 3.18 7.14
C THR A 39 0.30 3.61 7.82
N ARG A 40 0.36 4.19 9.03
CA ARG A 40 -0.83 4.67 9.74
C ARG A 40 -1.52 5.84 9.03
N GLY A 41 -0.75 6.81 8.55
CA GLY A 41 -1.29 7.96 7.81
C GLY A 41 -1.94 7.52 6.50
N ASN A 42 -1.27 6.62 5.79
CA ASN A 42 -1.77 6.01 4.57
C ASN A 42 -3.05 5.20 4.79
N ALA A 43 -3.13 4.41 5.88
CA ALA A 43 -4.33 3.64 6.23
C ALA A 43 -5.52 4.56 6.53
N LYS A 44 -5.30 5.67 7.27
CA LYS A 44 -6.35 6.67 7.52
C LYS A 44 -6.88 7.30 6.24
N PHE A 45 -5.99 7.65 5.31
CA PHE A 45 -6.39 8.15 4.00
C PHE A 45 -7.15 7.07 3.21
N ALA A 46 -6.65 5.85 3.16
CA ALA A 46 -7.29 4.74 2.47
C ALA A 46 -8.71 4.46 2.99
N ILE A 47 -8.93 4.50 4.31
CA ILE A 47 -10.26 4.41 4.93
C ILE A 47 -11.23 5.47 4.38
N SER A 48 -10.76 6.71 4.18
CA SER A 48 -11.61 7.76 3.60
C SER A 48 -12.03 7.50 2.14
N VAL A 49 -11.29 6.65 1.41
CA VAL A 49 -11.56 6.28 0.01
C VAL A 49 -12.33 4.95 -0.09
N SER A 50 -11.97 3.95 0.70
CA SER A 50 -12.54 2.62 0.71
C SER A 50 -12.53 2.02 2.11
N GLN A 51 -13.70 1.60 2.59
CA GLN A 51 -13.88 0.94 3.88
C GLN A 51 -13.72 -0.59 3.76
N SER A 52 -12.84 -1.08 2.87
CA SER A 52 -12.65 -2.52 2.70
C SER A 52 -12.06 -3.14 3.97
N GLU A 53 -12.38 -4.41 4.21
CA GLU A 53 -11.93 -5.14 5.38
C GLU A 53 -10.38 -5.17 5.51
N PRO A 54 -9.60 -5.37 4.44
CA PRO A 54 -8.15 -5.26 4.49
C PRO A 54 -7.63 -3.88 4.94
N VAL A 55 -8.29 -2.80 4.52
CA VAL A 55 -7.89 -1.43 4.88
C VAL A 55 -8.21 -1.14 6.35
N GLN A 56 -9.33 -1.65 6.86
CA GLN A 56 -9.67 -1.56 8.30
C GLN A 56 -8.69 -2.33 9.17
N GLN A 57 -8.35 -3.57 8.77
CA GLN A 57 -7.34 -4.38 9.45
C GLN A 57 -5.98 -3.68 9.48
N LEU A 58 -5.57 -3.05 8.37
CA LEU A 58 -4.32 -2.31 8.29
C LEU A 58 -4.30 -1.12 9.26
N LEU A 59 -5.40 -0.37 9.38
CA LEU A 59 -5.50 0.71 10.34
C LEU A 59 -5.33 0.19 11.76
N SER A 60 -6.09 -0.84 12.15
CA SER A 60 -5.97 -1.48 13.48
C SER A 60 -4.56 -1.98 13.77
N PHE A 61 -3.92 -2.63 12.79
CA PHE A 61 -2.54 -3.08 12.92
C PHE A 61 -1.58 -1.90 13.12
N SER A 62 -1.72 -0.84 12.35
CA SER A 62 -0.85 0.35 12.44
C SER A 62 -1.07 1.19 13.71
N ASP A 63 -2.24 1.11 14.34
CA ASP A 63 -2.51 1.72 15.64
C ASP A 63 -1.83 0.93 16.77
N ALA A 64 -1.74 -0.41 16.65
CA ALA A 64 -1.10 -1.27 17.64
C ALA A 64 0.42 -1.40 17.48
N ASN A 65 0.98 -1.04 16.32
CA ASN A 65 2.39 -1.24 15.99
C ASN A 65 3.04 0.08 15.56
N PRO A 66 3.93 0.66 16.39
CA PRO A 66 4.61 1.93 16.04
C PRO A 66 5.65 1.77 14.92
N VAL A 67 6.13 0.55 14.67
CA VAL A 67 7.05 0.21 13.57
C VAL A 67 6.43 -0.88 12.73
N THR A 68 6.24 -0.60 11.45
CA THR A 68 5.56 -1.51 10.51
C THR A 68 6.43 -1.89 9.31
N VAL A 69 7.60 -1.26 9.17
CA VAL A 69 8.63 -1.63 8.20
C VAL A 69 8.94 -3.14 8.25
N GLY A 70 9.05 -3.77 7.08
CA GLY A 70 9.40 -5.19 6.95
C GLY A 70 8.33 -6.16 7.44
N LYS A 71 7.12 -5.69 7.77
CA LYS A 71 5.98 -6.52 8.19
C LYS A 71 5.00 -6.84 7.05
N TYR A 72 5.19 -6.24 5.88
CA TYR A 72 4.33 -6.42 4.72
C TYR A 72 5.08 -7.02 3.55
N THR A 73 4.31 -7.62 2.63
CA THR A 73 4.80 -8.16 1.39
C THR A 73 4.04 -7.56 0.22
N ILE A 74 4.53 -7.76 -1.00
CA ILE A 74 3.83 -7.35 -2.23
C ILE A 74 2.44 -8.00 -2.32
N GLY A 75 2.28 -9.24 -1.86
CA GLY A 75 0.97 -9.90 -1.76
C GLY A 75 -0.03 -9.12 -0.92
N HIS A 76 0.39 -8.59 0.23
CA HIS A 76 -0.48 -7.75 1.07
C HIS A 76 -0.90 -6.45 0.37
N GLU A 77 0.01 -5.77 -0.34
CA GLU A 77 -0.33 -4.54 -1.07
C GLU A 77 -1.32 -4.80 -2.22
N LYS A 78 -1.17 -5.93 -2.94
CA LYS A 78 -2.11 -6.32 -4.01
C LYS A 78 -3.52 -6.54 -3.47
N VAL A 79 -3.67 -7.14 -2.29
CA VAL A 79 -4.99 -7.38 -1.67
C VAL A 79 -5.64 -6.06 -1.26
N ALA A 80 -4.87 -5.16 -0.64
CA ALA A 80 -5.39 -3.86 -0.21
C ALA A 80 -5.74 -2.93 -1.39
N GLN A 81 -5.13 -3.15 -2.56
CA GLN A 81 -5.37 -2.40 -3.80
C GLN A 81 -6.50 -2.96 -4.67
N LYS A 82 -7.27 -3.96 -4.23
CA LYS A 82 -8.44 -4.47 -4.98
C LYS A 82 -9.77 -3.88 -4.47
N PRO A 83 -10.18 -2.67 -4.89
CA PRO A 83 -11.55 -2.21 -4.75
C PRO A 83 -12.30 -2.49 -6.07
N HIS A 84 -13.11 -3.55 -6.10
CA HIS A 84 -13.94 -3.95 -7.25
C HIS A 84 -13.18 -4.35 -8.53
N GLY A 85 -13.68 -5.42 -9.17
CA GLY A 85 -13.10 -5.95 -10.39
C GLY A 85 -13.04 -4.91 -11.50
N PHE A 86 -11.83 -4.71 -12.03
CA PHE A 86 -11.62 -4.50 -13.45
C PHE A 86 -10.83 -5.72 -13.96
N ILE A 87 -11.59 -6.80 -14.15
CA ILE A 87 -11.46 -7.71 -15.28
C ILE A 87 -12.76 -7.55 -16.07
#